data_AF-A0A3D4Q3J3-F1
#
_entry.id   AF-A0A3D4Q3J3-F1
#
_cell.length_a   1.000
_cell.length_b   1.000
_cell.length_c   1.000
_cell.angle_alpha   90.00
_cell.angle_beta   90.00
_cell.angle_gamma   90.00
#
_symmetry.space_group_name_H-M   'P 1'
#
loop_
_entity.id
_entity.type
_entity.pdbx_description
1 polymer ?
#
loop_
_entity_poly.entity_id
_entity_poly.type
_entity_poly.pdbx_seq_one_letter_code
_entity_poly.pdbx_strand_id
1 'polypeptide(L)'
;MALNGKKISQGDVPSTYLSVKRKWKKGDVISLTLSPSLRLERAKDAPSMVSIFYGPVLLAGELGTDNMPNDLDDKDTHLKVPAVRVPDIASSSTNPVDWLQLITQGDKLALSTQNVVSSKRKKGL
;
A
#
# COMPACT_ATOMS: atom_id res chain seq x y z
N MET A 1 7.17 1.58 22.31
CA MET A 1 6.31 0.71 23.16
C MET A 1 6.22 1.30 24.57
N ALA A 2 5.09 1.10 25.26
CA ALA A 2 4.91 1.41 26.67
C ALA A 2 4.22 0.26 27.42
N LEU A 3 4.49 0.15 28.71
CA LEU A 3 3.83 -0.79 29.62
C LEU A 3 3.22 0.01 30.76
N ASN A 4 1.90 -0.09 30.94
CA ASN A 4 1.15 0.69 31.93
C ASN A 4 1.49 2.20 31.84
N GLY A 5 1.58 2.73 30.60
CA GLY A 5 1.91 4.14 30.33
C GLY A 5 3.40 4.49 30.46
N LYS A 6 4.27 3.61 30.98
CA LYS A 6 5.71 3.86 31.08
C LYS A 6 6.42 3.38 29.81
N LYS A 7 7.14 4.28 29.16
CA LYS A 7 7.94 3.96 27.96
C LYS A 7 8.99 2.91 28.31
N ILE A 8 9.03 1.84 27.53
CA ILE A 8 10.10 0.84 27.60
C ILE A 8 11.01 1.08 26.41
N SER A 9 12.30 1.34 26.70
CA SER A 9 13.33 1.41 25.67
C SER A 9 13.94 0.01 25.54
N GLN A 10 13.62 -0.67 24.45
CA GLN A 10 14.30 -1.88 24.00
C GLN A 10 14.75 -1.63 22.55
N GLY A 11 15.87 -2.22 22.14
CA GLY A 11 16.38 -2.06 20.78
C GLY A 11 15.41 -2.68 19.78
N ASP A 12 14.94 -1.88 18.83
CA ASP A 12 14.10 -2.36 17.73
C ASP A 12 15.00 -3.01 16.67
N VAL A 13 15.12 -4.35 16.71
CA VAL A 13 15.78 -5.10 15.64
C VAL A 13 14.71 -5.58 14.66
N PRO A 14 14.79 -5.21 13.37
CA PRO A 14 13.84 -5.68 12.36
C PRO A 14 13.76 -7.21 12.30
N SER A 15 12.59 -7.76 11.98
CA SER A 15 12.36 -9.21 11.82
C SER A 15 12.71 -10.05 13.06
N THR A 16 12.51 -9.50 14.26
CA THR A 16 12.74 -10.20 15.52
C THR A 16 11.55 -10.05 16.48
N TYR A 17 11.66 -10.70 17.65
CA TYR A 17 10.66 -10.61 18.71
C TYR A 17 11.12 -9.70 19.84
N LEU A 18 10.18 -8.89 20.33
CA LEU A 18 10.35 -8.09 21.52
C LEU A 18 9.90 -8.88 22.76
N SER A 19 10.83 -9.17 23.68
CA SER A 19 10.54 -9.96 24.88
C SER A 19 10.33 -9.09 26.12
N VAL A 20 9.14 -9.19 26.73
CA VAL A 20 8.80 -8.50 27.99
C VAL A 20 8.79 -9.52 29.13
N LYS A 21 9.88 -9.56 29.91
CA LYS A 21 10.05 -10.50 31.04
C LYS A 21 9.64 -9.85 32.37
N ARG A 22 8.48 -10.21 32.91
CA ARG A 22 8.00 -9.78 34.23
C ARG A 22 6.93 -10.72 34.79
N LYS A 23 6.56 -10.50 36.06
CA LYS A 23 5.33 -11.07 36.62
C LYS A 23 4.12 -10.26 36.13
N TRP A 24 3.26 -10.92 35.37
CA TRP A 24 2.01 -10.36 34.88
C TRP A 24 0.95 -10.38 35.97
N LYS A 25 0.14 -9.32 36.04
CA LYS A 25 -1.03 -9.24 36.91
C LYS A 25 -2.23 -8.72 36.13
N LYS A 26 -3.43 -9.04 36.62
CA LYS A 26 -4.68 -8.51 36.06
C LYS A 26 -4.59 -6.98 35.95
N GLY A 27 -4.88 -6.46 34.76
CA GLY A 27 -4.87 -5.02 34.48
C GLY A 27 -3.52 -4.47 33.96
N ASP A 28 -2.49 -5.29 33.77
CA ASP A 28 -1.32 -4.85 32.99
C ASP A 28 -1.71 -4.63 31.52
N VAL A 29 -1.22 -3.54 30.91
CA VAL A 29 -1.49 -3.13 29.53
C VAL A 29 -0.18 -2.84 28.80
N ILE A 30 0.01 -3.50 27.66
CA ILE A 30 1.08 -3.16 26.71
C ILE A 30 0.50 -2.28 25.62
N SER A 31 1.16 -1.15 25.35
CA SER A 31 0.81 -0.26 24.24
C SER A 31 1.93 -0.27 23.21
N LEU A 32 1.57 -0.59 21.97
CA LEU A 32 2.44 -0.58 20.81
C LEU A 32 1.96 0.48 19.83
N THR A 33 2.89 1.28 19.31
CA THR A 33 2.63 2.19 18.20
C THR A 33 3.49 1.69 17.06
N LEU A 34 2.83 1.22 16.00
CA LEU A 34 3.47 0.87 14.75
C LEU A 34 3.31 2.07 13.82
N SER A 35 4.42 2.55 13.27
CA SER A 35 4.45 3.66 12.32
C SER A 35 4.59 3.09 10.90
N PRO A 36 3.50 2.75 10.21
CA PRO A 36 3.58 2.32 8.81
C PRO A 36 4.20 3.41 7.94
N SER A 37 4.95 2.99 6.92
CA SER A 37 5.59 3.87 5.95
C SER A 37 5.23 3.49 4.53
N LEU A 38 5.25 4.46 3.62
CA LEU A 38 5.08 4.22 2.19
C LEU A 38 6.35 3.59 1.61
N ARG A 39 6.19 2.53 0.81
CA ARG A 39 7.27 1.87 0.08
C ARG A 39 6.88 1.58 -1.36
N LEU A 40 7.88 1.64 -2.23
CA LEU A 40 7.78 1.16 -3.61
C LEU A 40 8.60 -0.12 -3.75
N GLU A 41 8.02 -1.14 -4.38
CA GLU A 41 8.72 -2.36 -4.75
C GLU A 41 8.66 -2.56 -6.26
N ARG A 42 9.81 -2.68 -6.91
CA ARG A 42 9.90 -2.88 -8.36
C ARG A 42 9.66 -4.34 -8.71
N ALA A 43 8.94 -4.58 -9.80
CA ALA A 43 8.85 -5.91 -10.38
C ALA A 43 10.23 -6.37 -10.87
N LYS A 44 10.52 -7.66 -10.72
CA LYS A 44 11.84 -8.23 -11.07
C LYS A 44 12.03 -8.35 -12.59
N ASP A 45 10.94 -8.58 -13.30
CA ASP A 45 10.86 -8.85 -14.74
C ASP A 45 10.50 -7.59 -15.57
N ALA A 46 9.80 -6.63 -14.97
CA ALA A 46 9.40 -5.38 -15.62
C ALA A 46 9.86 -4.15 -14.80
N PRO A 47 11.05 -3.58 -15.07
CA PRO A 47 11.60 -2.46 -14.27
C PRO A 47 10.76 -1.19 -14.25
N SER A 48 9.88 -1.01 -15.24
CA SER A 48 8.92 0.10 -15.32
C SER A 48 7.68 -0.10 -14.44
N MET A 49 7.49 -1.28 -13.85
CA MET A 49 6.35 -1.61 -13.01
C MET A 49 6.74 -1.58 -11.53
N VAL A 50 5.90 -0.91 -10.73
CA VAL A 50 6.09 -0.76 -9.28
C VAL A 50 4.80 -1.07 -8.53
N SER A 51 4.95 -1.70 -7.38
CA SER A 51 3.90 -1.88 -6.38
C SER A 51 4.07 -0.87 -5.25
N ILE A 52 2.96 -0.32 -4.76
CA ILE A 52 2.94 0.66 -3.68
C ILE A 52 2.41 -0.02 -2.40
N PHE A 53 3.14 0.12 -1.30
CA PHE A 53 2.79 -0.45 0.00
C PHE A 53 2.68 0.61 1.09
N TYR A 54 1.80 0.40 2.06
CA TYR A 54 1.75 1.13 3.33
C TYR A 54 1.96 0.17 4.49
N GLY A 55 3.17 0.14 5.05
CA GLY A 55 3.59 -0.93 5.94
C GLY A 55 3.52 -2.29 5.22
N PRO A 56 2.87 -3.32 5.79
CA PRO A 56 2.73 -4.64 5.15
C PRO A 56 1.57 -4.71 4.14
N VAL A 57 0.81 -3.63 3.91
CA VAL A 57 -0.40 -3.65 3.10
C VAL A 57 -0.09 -3.21 1.67
N LEU A 58 -0.39 -4.07 0.69
CA LEU A 58 -0.36 -3.73 -0.73
C LEU A 58 -1.57 -2.86 -1.09
N LEU A 59 -1.34 -1.80 -1.85
CA LEU A 59 -2.38 -0.87 -2.27
C LEU A 59 -2.77 -1.14 -3.73
N ALA A 60 -4.03 -0.84 -4.05
CA ALA A 60 -4.58 -0.88 -5.39
C ALA A 60 -5.11 0.51 -5.78
N GLY A 61 -4.91 0.89 -7.04
CA GLY A 61 -5.54 2.07 -7.61
C GLY A 61 -6.96 1.77 -8.06
N GLU A 62 -7.90 2.63 -7.73
CA GLU A 62 -9.27 2.57 -8.25
C GLU A 62 -9.30 3.14 -9.67
N LEU A 63 -9.73 2.32 -10.64
CA LEU A 63 -9.75 2.69 -12.07
C LEU A 63 -11.18 2.79 -12.64
N GLY A 64 -12.20 2.65 -11.79
CA GLY A 64 -13.61 2.54 -12.19
C GLY A 64 -14.00 1.13 -12.62
N THR A 65 -15.26 0.97 -13.06
CA THR A 65 -15.86 -0.32 -13.45
C THR A 65 -16.26 -0.37 -14.93
N ASP A 66 -15.88 0.63 -15.72
CA ASP A 66 -16.25 0.73 -17.12
C ASP A 66 -15.69 -0.43 -17.93
N ASN A 67 -16.57 -1.12 -18.68
CA ASN A 67 -16.25 -2.33 -19.46
C ASN A 67 -15.71 -3.50 -18.62
N MET A 68 -15.96 -3.52 -17.31
CA MET A 68 -15.65 -4.69 -16.50
C MET A 68 -16.62 -5.83 -16.86
N PRO A 69 -16.12 -7.02 -17.21
CA PRO A 69 -16.97 -8.16 -17.50
C PRO A 69 -17.78 -8.59 -16.27
N ASN A 70 -18.87 -9.32 -16.49
CA ASN A 70 -19.64 -9.92 -15.41
C ASN A 70 -18.81 -11.01 -14.72
N ASP A 71 -18.74 -10.95 -13.38
CA ASP A 71 -17.89 -11.81 -12.56
C ASP A 71 -18.47 -13.21 -12.35
N LEU A 72 -19.72 -13.43 -12.77
CA LEU A 72 -20.44 -14.71 -12.72
C LEU A 72 -20.41 -15.52 -14.02
N ASP A 73 -19.68 -15.07 -15.03
CA ASP A 73 -19.57 -15.79 -16.30
C ASP A 73 -18.70 -17.06 -16.16
N ASP A 74 -18.78 -17.96 -17.13
CA ASP A 74 -17.93 -19.16 -17.17
C ASP A 74 -16.44 -18.76 -17.13
N LYS A 75 -15.63 -19.55 -16.41
CA LYS A 75 -14.19 -19.31 -16.14
C LYS A 75 -13.39 -18.97 -17.40
N ASP A 76 -13.80 -19.50 -18.56
CA ASP A 76 -13.06 -19.32 -19.81
C ASP A 76 -13.61 -18.17 -20.70
N THR A 77 -14.75 -17.57 -20.33
CA THR A 77 -15.46 -16.54 -21.14
C THR A 77 -14.57 -15.34 -21.43
N HIS A 78 -13.74 -14.95 -20.47
CA HIS A 78 -12.96 -13.70 -20.53
C HIS A 78 -11.50 -13.87 -20.92
N LEU A 79 -11.06 -15.10 -21.22
CA LEU A 79 -9.66 -15.38 -21.61
C LEU A 79 -9.23 -14.64 -22.89
N LYS A 80 -10.20 -14.26 -23.74
CA LYS A 80 -9.95 -13.55 -25.01
C LYS A 80 -10.20 -12.05 -24.92
N VAL A 81 -10.60 -11.53 -23.75
CA VAL A 81 -10.86 -10.11 -23.58
C VAL A 81 -9.51 -9.37 -23.59
N PRO A 82 -9.33 -8.35 -24.46
CA PRO A 82 -8.08 -7.60 -24.50
C PRO A 82 -7.88 -6.83 -23.19
N ALA A 83 -6.64 -6.71 -22.76
CA ALA A 83 -6.31 -5.94 -21.56
C ALA A 83 -6.79 -4.49 -21.68
N VAL A 84 -7.50 -4.01 -20.66
CA VAL A 84 -7.90 -2.60 -20.56
C VAL A 84 -6.67 -1.75 -20.33
N ARG A 85 -6.57 -0.61 -21.03
CA ARG A 85 -5.47 0.32 -20.86
C ARG A 85 -5.59 1.04 -19.52
N VAL A 86 -4.64 0.80 -18.64
CA VAL A 86 -4.46 1.53 -17.38
C VAL A 86 -3.64 2.80 -17.64
N PRO A 87 -3.92 3.94 -16.97
CA PRO A 87 -3.08 5.14 -17.07
C PRO A 87 -1.66 4.90 -16.53
N ASP A 88 -0.67 5.48 -17.21
CA ASP A 88 0.70 5.50 -16.72
C ASP A 88 0.86 6.52 -15.58
N ILE A 89 1.63 6.15 -14.55
CA ILE A 89 2.03 7.06 -13.46
C ILE A 89 3.43 7.59 -13.79
N ALA A 90 3.51 8.87 -14.17
CA ALA A 90 4.78 9.56 -14.40
C ALA A 90 5.09 10.53 -13.25
N SER A 91 6.18 10.25 -12.52
CA SER A 91 6.71 11.10 -11.45
C SER A 91 8.21 11.34 -11.66
N SER A 92 8.67 12.55 -11.33
CA SER A 92 10.09 12.91 -11.35
C SER A 92 10.86 12.43 -10.12
N SER A 93 10.16 11.92 -9.08
CA SER A 93 10.76 11.42 -7.84
C SER A 93 10.57 9.92 -7.67
N THR A 94 11.61 9.26 -7.16
CA THR A 94 11.56 7.85 -6.74
C THR A 94 11.04 7.67 -5.32
N ASN A 95 10.84 8.76 -4.56
CA ASN A 95 10.24 8.73 -3.23
C ASN A 95 8.71 8.83 -3.34
N PRO A 96 7.94 7.81 -2.90
CA PRO A 96 6.49 7.82 -2.99
C PRO A 96 5.83 8.99 -2.23
N VAL A 97 6.44 9.48 -1.15
CA VAL A 97 5.87 10.56 -0.33
C VAL A 97 5.76 11.88 -1.10
N ASP A 98 6.53 12.06 -2.17
CA ASP A 98 6.53 13.31 -2.95
C ASP A 98 5.31 13.41 -3.89
N TRP A 99 4.66 12.28 -4.18
CA TRP A 99 3.56 12.20 -5.15
C TRP A 99 2.37 11.36 -4.67
N LEU A 100 2.41 10.83 -3.44
CA LEU A 100 1.27 10.18 -2.78
C LEU A 100 0.96 10.90 -1.49
N GLN A 101 -0.29 11.34 -1.36
CA GLN A 101 -0.78 11.96 -0.15
C GLN A 101 -1.78 11.03 0.53
N LEU A 102 -1.58 10.80 1.83
CA LEU A 102 -2.54 10.11 2.67
C LEU A 102 -3.79 10.98 2.82
N ILE A 103 -4.95 10.43 2.47
CA ILE A 103 -6.25 11.06 2.72
C ILE A 103 -6.87 10.31 3.89
N THR A 104 -6.97 10.98 5.03
CA THR A 104 -7.71 10.48 6.19
C THR A 104 -9.18 10.81 6.03
N GLN A 105 -9.97 9.86 5.51
CA GLN A 105 -11.43 9.92 5.53
C GLN A 105 -11.94 9.01 6.66
N GLY A 106 -11.92 9.52 7.90
CA GLY A 106 -12.21 8.73 9.10
C GLY A 106 -11.18 7.61 9.31
N ASP A 107 -11.65 6.41 9.63
CA ASP A 107 -10.79 5.24 9.92
C ASP A 107 -10.32 4.49 8.65
N LYS A 108 -10.69 4.95 7.46
CA LYS A 108 -10.30 4.30 6.19
C LYS A 108 -8.97 4.83 5.68
N LEU A 109 -8.08 3.90 5.32
CA LEU A 109 -6.83 4.19 4.63
C LEU A 109 -7.11 4.48 3.15
N ALA A 110 -6.93 5.74 2.74
CA ALA A 110 -6.99 6.15 1.33
C ALA A 110 -5.77 7.00 0.97
N LEU A 111 -5.33 6.91 -0.29
CA LEU A 111 -4.19 7.65 -0.82
C LEU A 111 -4.59 8.26 -2.17
N SER A 112 -4.14 9.48 -2.43
CA SER A 112 -4.33 10.15 -3.71
C SER A 112 -2.99 10.51 -4.33
N THR A 113 -2.89 10.29 -5.63
CA THR A 113 -1.76 10.74 -6.43
C THR A 113 -1.80 12.25 -6.59
N GLN A 114 -0.67 12.90 -6.32
CA GLN A 114 -0.45 14.32 -6.47
C GLN A 114 0.74 14.54 -7.39
N ASN A 115 0.72 15.61 -8.20
CA ASN A 115 1.84 15.97 -9.07
C ASN A 115 2.24 14.86 -10.08
N VAL A 116 1.31 13.95 -10.41
CA VAL A 116 1.51 12.91 -11.42
C VAL A 116 0.87 13.36 -12.73
N VAL A 117 1.59 13.24 -13.83
CA VAL A 117 1.02 13.45 -15.17
C VAL A 117 0.34 12.15 -15.62
N SER A 118 -1.00 12.14 -15.68
CA SER A 118 -1.74 11.04 -16.32
C SER A 118 -1.64 11.20 -17.83
N SER A 119 -0.79 10.40 -18.48
CA SER A 119 -0.65 10.40 -19.93
C SER A 119 -1.67 9.44 -20.56
N LYS A 120 -2.68 9.97 -21.26
CA LYS A 120 -3.40 9.19 -22.29
C LYS A 120 -2.49 9.10 -23.52
N ARG A 121 -1.76 7.99 -23.68
CA ARG A 121 -0.98 7.75 -24.91
C ARG A 121 -1.94 7.80 -26.12
N LYS A 122 -1.85 8.83 -26.97
CA LYS A 122 -2.64 8.91 -28.23
C LYS A 122 -2.42 7.62 -29.03
N LYS A 123 -3.52 7.02 -29.50
CA LYS A 123 -3.49 5.92 -30.47
C LYS A 123 -2.75 6.46 -31.71
N GLY A 124 -1.54 5.97 -31.94
CA GLY A 124 -0.83 6.18 -33.21
C GLY A 124 -1.59 5.45 -34.31
N LEU A 125 -1.66 6.12 -35.45
CA LEU A 125 -2.35 5.77 -36.69
C LEU A 125 -1.98 4.38 -37.22
#